data_AF-A0A973P9U9-F1
#
_entry.id   AF-A0A973P9U9-F1
#
_cell.length_a   1.000
_cell.length_b   1.000
_cell.length_c   1.000
_cell.angle_alpha   90.00
_cell.angle_beta   90.00
_cell.angle_gamma   90.00
#
_symmetry.space_group_name_H-M   'P 1'
#
loop_
_entity.id
_entity.type
_entity.pdbx_description
1 polymer ?
#
loop_
_entity_poly.entity_id
_entity_poly.type
_entity_poly.pdbx_seq_one_letter_code
_entity_poly.pdbx_strand_id
1 'polypeptide(L)'
;MRLTYTSDVWWKNAVVYCLDVETFKDGNDDGVGDFRGLTQQIDYLAGLGVTCLWLMPFFPTPNRDDGYDITDFYSIDPRLGTLGDFVEFMRTANDRGLRVIADLVVNHTSDQ
;
A
#
# COMPACT_ATOMS: atom_id res chain seq x y z
N MET A 1 -18.76 34.18 3.84
CA MET A 1 -17.97 33.13 4.52
C MET A 1 -18.95 32.03 4.93
N ARG A 2 -19.03 30.94 4.17
CA ARG A 2 -19.98 29.84 4.45
C ARG A 2 -19.23 28.79 5.26
N LEU A 3 -19.56 28.69 6.56
CA LEU A 3 -19.17 27.58 7.43
C LEU A 3 -19.80 26.30 6.87
N THR A 4 -19.02 25.45 6.21
CA THR A 4 -19.43 24.07 5.93
C THR A 4 -19.17 23.25 7.18
N TYR A 5 -20.26 22.93 7.88
CA TYR A 5 -20.30 21.93 8.94
C TYR A 5 -19.73 20.61 8.39
N THR A 6 -18.60 20.17 8.97
CA THR A 6 -17.97 18.85 8.81
C THR A 6 -18.18 18.19 7.44
N SER A 7 -17.33 18.57 6.47
CA SER A 7 -17.04 17.75 5.30
C SER A 7 -16.90 16.28 5.69
N ASP A 8 -17.49 15.36 4.93
CA ASP A 8 -17.47 13.91 5.17
C ASP A 8 -16.04 13.41 5.46
N VAL A 9 -15.73 13.20 6.74
CA VAL A 9 -14.39 12.85 7.20
C VAL A 9 -14.25 11.33 7.16
N TRP A 10 -14.10 10.78 5.95
CA TRP A 10 -14.15 9.33 5.69
C TRP A 10 -13.32 8.49 6.68
N TRP A 11 -12.12 8.97 7.06
CA TRP A 11 -11.19 8.26 7.93
C TRP A 11 -11.70 8.08 9.36
N LYS A 12 -12.64 8.91 9.83
CA LYS A 12 -13.23 8.76 11.18
C LYS A 12 -14.06 7.50 11.34
N ASN A 13 -14.59 6.97 10.25
CA ASN A 13 -15.40 5.75 10.22
C ASN A 13 -14.68 4.60 9.51
N ALA A 14 -13.41 4.78 9.15
CA ALA A 14 -12.69 3.78 8.38
C ALA A 14 -12.27 2.60 9.26
N VAL A 15 -12.53 1.40 8.76
CA VAL A 15 -11.84 0.18 9.20
C VAL A 15 -10.57 0.08 8.37
N VAL A 16 -9.43 0.29 9.02
CA VAL A 16 -8.10 0.27 8.40
C VAL A 16 -7.50 -1.12 8.56
N TYR A 17 -6.98 -1.67 7.46
CA TYR A 17 -6.24 -2.92 7.44
C TYR A 17 -4.79 -2.64 7.08
N CYS A 18 -3.89 -2.83 8.03
CA CYS A 18 -2.46 -2.67 7.82
C CYS A 18 -1.87 -3.98 7.30
N LEU A 19 -1.08 -3.89 6.23
CA LEU A 19 -0.38 -5.04 5.67
C LEU A 19 0.97 -4.65 5.08
N ASP A 20 1.84 -5.64 5.01
CA ASP A 20 3.09 -5.63 4.28
C ASP A 20 2.90 -6.40 2.97
N VAL A 21 3.26 -5.77 1.84
CA VAL A 21 3.14 -6.37 0.51
C VAL A 21 4.01 -7.62 0.42
N GLU A 22 5.21 -7.60 1.01
CA GLU A 22 6.21 -8.67 0.93
C GLU A 22 5.72 -9.98 1.56
N THR A 23 4.87 -9.89 2.59
CA THR A 23 4.46 -11.07 3.38
C THR A 23 3.01 -11.49 3.14
N PHE A 24 2.23 -10.70 2.42
CA PHE A 24 0.78 -10.92 2.30
C PHE A 24 0.41 -12.03 1.29
N LYS A 25 0.83 -11.91 0.04
CA LYS A 25 0.50 -12.88 -1.01
C LYS A 25 1.49 -12.82 -2.17
N ASP A 26 2.16 -13.93 -2.42
CA ASP A 26 2.96 -14.16 -3.62
C ASP A 26 2.02 -14.38 -4.84
N GLY A 27 2.23 -13.57 -5.88
CA GLY A 27 1.48 -13.56 -7.13
C GLY A 27 2.24 -14.09 -8.34
N ASN A 28 3.53 -14.41 -8.19
CA ASN A 28 4.40 -14.82 -9.29
C ASN A 28 5.19 -16.14 -9.04
N ASP A 29 5.03 -16.72 -7.85
CA ASP A 29 5.64 -17.97 -7.38
C ASP A 29 7.16 -17.89 -7.12
N ASP A 30 7.71 -16.71 -6.80
CA ASP A 30 9.12 -16.51 -6.41
C ASP A 30 9.37 -16.62 -4.89
N GLY A 31 8.31 -16.79 -4.09
CA GLY A 31 8.35 -16.89 -2.64
C GLY A 31 8.22 -15.55 -1.91
N VAL A 32 8.03 -14.45 -2.63
CA VAL A 32 7.88 -13.09 -2.10
C VAL A 32 6.51 -12.54 -2.46
N GLY A 33 5.86 -11.87 -1.51
CA GLY A 33 4.61 -11.17 -1.77
C GLY A 33 4.81 -9.95 -2.68
N ASP A 34 3.87 -9.72 -3.58
CA ASP A 34 3.98 -8.66 -4.59
C ASP A 34 2.64 -7.97 -4.86
N PHE A 35 2.68 -6.85 -5.60
CA PHE A 35 1.46 -6.10 -5.93
C PHE A 35 0.49 -6.90 -6.82
N ARG A 36 0.95 -7.91 -7.56
CA ARG A 36 0.05 -8.78 -8.35
C ARG A 36 -0.73 -9.69 -7.43
N GLY A 37 -0.07 -10.32 -6.47
CA GLY A 37 -0.68 -11.15 -5.43
C GLY A 37 -1.64 -10.32 -4.57
N LEU A 38 -1.25 -9.12 -4.17
CA LEU A 38 -2.13 -8.21 -3.43
C LEU A 38 -3.37 -7.82 -4.25
N THR A 39 -3.21 -7.52 -5.55
CA THR A 39 -4.34 -7.21 -6.46
C THR A 39 -5.35 -8.36 -6.52
N GLN A 40 -4.89 -9.62 -6.56
CA GLN A 40 -5.76 -10.80 -6.56
C GLN A 40 -6.61 -10.93 -5.29
N GLN A 41 -6.22 -10.29 -4.19
CA GLN A 41 -6.91 -10.37 -2.90
C GLN A 41 -7.80 -9.16 -2.59
N ILE A 42 -7.89 -8.16 -3.48
CA ILE A 42 -8.75 -6.98 -3.24
C ILE A 42 -10.21 -7.37 -3.00
N ASP A 43 -10.71 -8.37 -3.70
CA ASP A 43 -12.09 -8.85 -3.53
C ASP A 43 -12.31 -9.49 -2.17
N TYR A 44 -11.31 -10.22 -1.68
CA TYR A 44 -11.32 -10.78 -0.33
C TYR A 44 -11.31 -9.67 0.73
N LEU A 45 -10.43 -8.67 0.59
CA LEU A 45 -10.31 -7.55 1.52
C LEU A 45 -11.60 -6.71 1.56
N ALA A 46 -12.17 -6.40 0.40
CA ALA A 46 -13.45 -5.72 0.30
C ALA A 46 -14.59 -6.55 0.92
N GLY A 47 -14.60 -7.87 0.69
CA GLY A 47 -15.57 -8.79 1.28
C GLY A 47 -15.46 -8.92 2.81
N LEU A 48 -14.25 -8.76 3.36
CA LEU A 48 -14.02 -8.69 4.81
C LEU A 48 -14.65 -7.42 5.43
N GLY A 49 -14.92 -6.39 4.63
CA GLY A 49 -15.54 -5.14 5.07
C GLY A 49 -14.55 -4.06 5.48
N VAL A 50 -13.27 -4.19 5.11
CA VAL A 50 -12.29 -3.11 5.31
C VAL A 50 -12.59 -1.95 4.36
N THR A 51 -12.20 -0.75 4.75
CA THR A 51 -12.47 0.47 3.96
C THR A 51 -11.18 1.17 3.53
N CYS A 52 -10.05 0.86 4.17
CA CYS A 52 -8.75 1.45 3.87
C CYS A 52 -7.60 0.45 4.00
N LEU A 53 -6.83 0.39 2.91
CA LEU A 53 -5.45 -0.05 2.74
C LEU A 53 -4.47 0.77 3.59
N TRP A 54 -3.74 0.22 4.56
CA TRP A 54 -2.50 0.85 5.02
C TRP A 54 -1.32 -0.04 4.65
N LEU A 55 -0.50 0.44 3.72
CA LEU A 55 0.69 -0.27 3.26
C LEU A 55 1.91 0.17 4.07
N MET A 56 2.64 -0.82 4.59
CA MET A 56 4.02 -0.66 5.04
C MET A 56 4.94 -0.25 3.87
N PRO A 57 6.18 0.20 4.12
CA PRO A 57 7.07 0.68 3.05
C PRO A 57 7.28 -0.36 1.94
N PHE A 58 7.09 0.08 0.69
CA PHE A 58 7.26 -0.73 -0.53
C PHE A 58 8.23 -0.09 -1.53
N PHE A 59 8.94 0.96 -1.09
CA PHE A 59 9.97 1.65 -1.88
C PHE A 59 11.25 0.82 -1.93
N PRO A 60 12.11 1.02 -2.95
CA PRO A 60 13.45 0.44 -2.96
C PRO A 60 14.20 0.66 -1.65
N THR A 61 14.76 -0.43 -1.15
CA THR A 61 15.50 -0.48 0.13
C THR A 61 16.64 -1.52 0.04
N PRO A 62 17.76 -1.33 0.75
CA PRO A 62 18.74 -2.39 1.02
C PRO A 62 18.22 -3.47 1.99
N ASN A 63 17.04 -3.23 2.58
CA ASN A 63 16.31 -4.07 3.51
C ASN A 63 17.11 -4.36 4.79
N ARG A 64 17.66 -3.32 5.41
CA ARG A 64 18.39 -3.41 6.69
C ARG A 64 17.55 -2.94 7.87
N ASP A 65 16.39 -2.33 7.61
CA ASP A 65 15.42 -1.87 8.61
C ASP A 65 13.97 -2.13 8.13
N ASP A 66 13.69 -3.37 7.69
CA ASP A 66 12.36 -3.83 7.24
C ASP A 66 11.67 -2.86 6.25
N GLY A 67 12.43 -2.28 5.32
CA GLY A 67 11.95 -1.35 4.30
C GLY A 67 11.90 0.13 4.68
N TYR A 68 12.19 0.49 5.93
CA TYR A 68 12.21 1.89 6.38
C TYR A 68 13.48 2.65 5.96
N ASP A 69 14.54 1.94 5.58
CA ASP A 69 15.79 2.46 5.00
C ASP A 69 15.68 2.70 3.49
N ILE A 70 14.86 3.68 3.09
CA ILE A 70 14.49 3.96 1.69
C ILE A 70 15.64 4.59 0.88
N THR A 71 15.89 4.08 -0.34
CA THR A 71 16.88 4.62 -1.30
C THR A 71 16.25 5.47 -2.41
N ASP A 72 15.00 5.18 -2.80
CA ASP A 72 14.27 5.96 -3.82
C ASP A 72 12.77 6.05 -3.50
N PHE A 73 12.26 7.27 -3.28
CA PHE A 73 10.84 7.50 -2.99
C PHE A 73 9.93 7.49 -4.23
N TYR A 74 10.48 7.43 -5.44
CA TYR A 74 9.72 7.54 -6.68
C TYR A 74 9.43 6.21 -7.37
N SER A 75 10.04 5.12 -6.89
CA SER A 75 9.95 3.80 -7.48
C SER A 75 9.33 2.79 -6.51
N ILE A 76 8.98 1.62 -7.04
CA ILE A 76 8.59 0.44 -6.26
C ILE A 76 9.82 -0.46 -6.13
N ASP A 77 10.00 -1.09 -4.96
CA ASP A 77 11.05 -2.11 -4.80
C ASP A 77 10.84 -3.21 -5.87
N PRO A 78 11.84 -3.51 -6.71
CA PRO A 78 11.70 -4.51 -7.78
C PRO A 78 11.26 -5.89 -7.30
N ARG A 79 11.48 -6.24 -6.02
CA ARG A 79 10.98 -7.48 -5.42
C ARG A 79 9.46 -7.52 -5.32
N LEU A 80 8.82 -6.36 -5.18
CA LEU A 80 7.37 -6.23 -4.96
C LEU A 80 6.60 -5.92 -6.26
N GLY A 81 7.31 -5.72 -7.37
CA GLY A 81 6.75 -5.51 -8.70
C GLY A 81 7.18 -4.20 -9.35
N THR A 82 6.35 -3.69 -10.25
CA THR A 82 6.61 -2.46 -11.02
C THR A 82 5.64 -1.34 -10.66
N LEU A 83 5.94 -0.11 -11.09
CA LEU A 83 4.98 1.00 -11.05
C LEU A 83 3.66 0.65 -11.77
N GLY A 84 3.71 -0.16 -12.83
CA GLY A 84 2.51 -0.62 -13.54
C GLY A 84 1.65 -1.55 -12.68
N ASP A 85 2.27 -2.47 -11.93
CA ASP A 85 1.57 -3.35 -11.01
C ASP A 85 0.94 -2.55 -9.86
N PHE A 86 1.63 -1.53 -9.35
CA PHE A 86 1.08 -0.62 -8.33
C PHE A 86 -0.12 0.19 -8.84
N VAL A 87 -0.04 0.72 -10.07
CA VAL A 87 -1.17 1.45 -10.70
C VAL A 87 -2.39 0.54 -10.87
N GLU A 88 -2.19 -0.71 -11.27
CA GLU A 88 -3.28 -1.69 -11.39
C GLU A 88 -3.92 -1.95 -10.03
N PHE A 89 -3.11 -2.24 -9.01
CA PHE A 89 -3.58 -2.41 -7.63
C PHE A 89 -4.42 -1.21 -7.16
N MET A 90 -3.92 0.02 -7.34
CA MET A 90 -4.62 1.25 -6.94
C MET A 90 -5.97 1.39 -7.66
N ARG A 91 -6.03 1.06 -8.96
CA ARG A 91 -7.28 1.07 -9.73
C ARG A 91 -8.26 0.04 -9.19
N THR A 92 -7.83 -1.21 -9.02
CA THR A 92 -8.68 -2.30 -8.52
C THR A 92 -9.21 -2.00 -7.12
N ALA A 93 -8.38 -1.48 -6.22
CA ALA A 93 -8.79 -1.06 -4.88
C ALA A 93 -9.86 0.04 -4.95
N ASN A 94 -9.62 1.08 -5.75
CA ASN A 94 -10.56 2.19 -5.90
C ASN A 94 -11.91 1.75 -6.52
N ASP A 95 -11.89 0.83 -7.49
CA ASP A 95 -13.11 0.27 -8.10
C ASP A 95 -13.97 -0.50 -7.09
N ARG A 96 -13.37 -1.01 -6.00
CA ARG A 96 -14.07 -1.61 -4.85
C ARG A 96 -14.36 -0.63 -3.72
N GLY A 97 -14.14 0.67 -3.94
CA GLY A 97 -14.37 1.71 -2.96
C GLY A 97 -13.36 1.74 -1.81
N LEU A 98 -12.27 0.96 -1.90
CA LEU A 98 -11.20 0.98 -0.92
C LEU A 98 -10.37 2.26 -1.10
N ARG A 99 -9.96 2.83 0.02
CA ARG A 99 -8.88 3.83 0.07
C ARG A 99 -7.56 3.13 0.30
N VAL A 100 -6.46 3.77 -0.06
CA VAL A 100 -5.11 3.28 0.22
C VAL A 100 -4.29 4.44 0.77
N ILE A 101 -3.60 4.20 1.87
CA ILE A 101 -2.56 5.05 2.45
C ILE A 101 -1.27 4.22 2.54
N ALA A 102 -0.14 4.90 2.58
CA ALA A 102 1.18 4.30 2.66
C ALA A 102 2.00 4.98 3.75
N ASP A 103 2.93 4.24 4.36
CA ASP A 103 3.96 4.84 5.18
C ASP A 103 4.85 5.78 4.35
N LEU A 104 5.15 6.94 4.94
CA LEU A 104 6.07 7.93 4.37
C LEU A 104 7.14 8.26 5.40
N VAL A 105 8.33 7.71 5.21
CA VAL A 105 9.48 7.94 6.09
C VAL A 105 10.14 9.27 5.70
N VAL A 106 9.97 10.29 6.53
CA VAL A 106 10.51 11.65 6.29
C VAL A 106 11.66 12.03 7.20
N ASN A 107 11.94 11.22 8.22
CA ASN A 107 12.99 11.54 9.19
C ASN A 107 14.40 11.26 8.66
N HIS A 108 14.54 10.27 7.78
CA HIS A 108 15.82 9.80 7.26
C HIS A 108 15.65 9.12 5.90
N THR A 109 16.78 8.82 5.26
CA THR A 109 16.92 7.98 4.06
C THR A 109 18.04 6.97 4.30
N SER A 110 18.15 5.99 3.42
CA SER A 110 19.29 5.07 3.39
C SER A 110 20.62 5.80 3.14
N ASP A 111 21.73 5.15 3.49
CA ASP A 111 23.10 5.59 3.19
C ASP A 111 23.63 5.01 1.86
N GLN A 112 22.82 4.21 1.16
CA GLN A 112 23.10 3.60 -0.14
C GLN A 112 22.50 4.36 -1.31
#